data_AF-A0A9P7MZC0-F1
#
_entry.id   AF-A0A9P7MZC0-F1
#
_cell.length_a   1.000
_cell.length_b   1.000
_cell.length_c   1.000
_cell.angle_alpha   90.00
_cell.angle_beta   90.00
_cell.angle_gamma   90.00
#
_symmetry.space_group_name_H-M   'P 1'
#
loop_
_entity.id
_entity.type
_entity.pdbx_description
1 polymer ?
#
loop_
_entity_poly.entity_id
_entity_poly.type
_entity_poly.pdbx_seq_one_letter_code
_entity_poly.pdbx_strand_id
1 'polypeptide(L)'
;MNFLGGKVVRLASLIYDSGGLMARENLQPKPGEGAKESSKANPDPRFCEHCQFRIETKVENLGKELDNLPARIVEEVMRQCTKSEKQLEKKSQEANNLRSELQSVKEQLERKGKAASTYASEVHSLRKQLQNEKTYCRDKVADLTATIRELDEDKRKLREVILGNTVHQKISDEDIKQRLANLRQQIQALANNLAYELHPQFSVGSRADWVFEMRASIFRSIHYFILNRDIFGLVESCSPDQHDLEVRLDHALGDFEGLLRAKKVTNKFISDWRLATFKCVETFGHAPRDTSFARVDIWKILLPFHKPGQDVSKLDTDIQQLCENAFTLRLLTRQSDARYQFEIPKIGVEYDPTEGSVEAYGVIGGGEKSNIIAIAFCGALVKYTVNEDTEISCVLDPAQVVVQAMEIQKPSDATKDLLTDPMRNR
;
A
#
# COMPACT_ATOMS: atom_id res chain seq x y z
N MET A 1 -34.01 -5.95 -4.31
CA MET A 1 -34.21 -4.51 -4.58
C MET A 1 -34.03 -4.28 -6.07
N ASN A 2 -35.11 -3.84 -6.71
CA ASN A 2 -35.22 -3.52 -8.14
C ASN A 2 -34.65 -2.13 -8.45
N PHE A 3 -34.57 -1.78 -9.75
CA PHE A 3 -34.05 -0.55 -10.42
C PHE A 3 -32.58 -0.70 -10.86
N LEU A 4 -32.18 -0.61 -12.14
CA LEU A 4 -32.80 -0.14 -13.39
C LEU A 4 -32.26 -0.97 -14.57
N GLY A 5 -33.18 -1.44 -15.42
CA GLY A 5 -32.89 -1.91 -16.77
C GLY A 5 -33.07 -0.79 -17.79
N GLY A 6 -32.40 -0.90 -18.94
CA GLY A 6 -32.81 -0.17 -20.13
C GLY A 6 -31.72 0.13 -21.15
N LYS A 7 -31.73 -0.65 -22.25
CA LYS A 7 -31.23 -0.34 -23.60
C LYS A 7 -29.70 -0.29 -23.73
N VAL A 8 -29.06 -1.06 -24.62
CA VAL A 8 -29.20 -1.01 -26.08
C VAL A 8 -29.01 -2.40 -26.69
N VAL A 9 -29.97 -2.84 -27.49
CA VAL A 9 -29.95 -4.08 -28.27
C VAL A 9 -29.51 -3.77 -29.71
N ARG A 10 -28.56 -4.60 -30.17
CA ARG A 10 -28.28 -5.08 -31.54
C ARG A 10 -28.85 -4.29 -32.73
N LEU A 11 -27.93 -3.86 -33.60
CA LEU A 11 -28.20 -3.64 -35.02
C LEU A 11 -27.33 -4.62 -35.81
N ALA A 12 -27.96 -5.67 -36.34
CA ALA A 12 -27.43 -6.48 -37.41
C ALA A 12 -28.56 -6.72 -38.42
N SER A 13 -28.25 -6.41 -39.68
CA SER A 13 -28.62 -7.21 -40.86
C SER A 13 -30.10 -7.56 -41.06
N LEU A 14 -30.73 -6.88 -42.02
CA LEU A 14 -31.48 -7.46 -43.16
C LEU A 14 -32.45 -6.40 -43.69
N ILE A 15 -32.31 -5.98 -44.95
CA ILE A 15 -33.42 -5.97 -45.93
C ILE A 15 -32.80 -6.24 -47.32
N TYR A 16 -33.07 -7.44 -47.82
CA TYR A 16 -33.12 -7.80 -49.23
C TYR A 16 -34.61 -7.83 -49.63
N ASP A 17 -34.89 -7.57 -50.90
CA ASP A 17 -36.12 -7.85 -51.66
C ASP A 17 -37.44 -7.11 -51.38
N SER A 18 -37.76 -6.19 -52.30
CA SER A 18 -39.07 -6.01 -52.95
C SER A 18 -38.76 -5.24 -54.25
N GLY A 19 -38.98 -5.69 -55.49
CA GLY A 19 -40.00 -6.58 -56.01
C GLY A 19 -41.28 -5.80 -56.32
N GLY A 20 -41.45 -5.32 -57.57
CA GLY A 20 -42.80 -5.06 -58.10
C GLY A 20 -43.04 -3.81 -58.96
N LEU A 21 -43.15 -4.03 -60.27
CA LEU A 21 -44.09 -3.46 -61.25
C LEU A 21 -44.27 -1.93 -61.41
N MET A 22 -44.04 -1.45 -62.64
CA MET A 22 -44.91 -0.60 -63.49
C MET A 22 -44.04 -0.11 -64.67
N ALA A 23 -43.92 -0.86 -65.77
CA ALA A 23 -44.72 -0.67 -66.99
C ALA A 23 -44.73 0.76 -67.56
N ARG A 24 -43.98 1.02 -68.63
CA ARG A 24 -44.54 1.41 -69.95
C ARG A 24 -43.45 1.63 -71.01
N GLU A 25 -43.51 0.75 -72.01
CA GLU A 25 -43.05 0.97 -73.37
C GLU A 25 -43.72 2.21 -73.98
N ASN A 26 -43.02 2.91 -74.87
CA ASN A 26 -43.64 3.39 -76.12
C ASN A 26 -42.57 3.69 -77.17
N LEU A 27 -42.47 2.74 -78.08
CA LEU A 27 -41.90 2.86 -79.41
C LEU A 27 -42.94 3.51 -80.35
N GLN A 28 -42.43 4.32 -81.28
CA GLN A 28 -42.89 4.40 -82.68
C GLN A 28 -44.15 5.25 -83.06
N PRO A 29 -44.42 5.46 -84.38
CA PRO A 29 -44.61 6.77 -85.00
C PRO A 29 -46.03 6.95 -85.60
N LYS A 30 -46.31 8.08 -86.28
CA LYS A 30 -47.46 8.15 -87.22
C LYS A 30 -47.15 8.96 -88.49
N PRO A 31 -47.40 8.38 -89.68
CA PRO A 31 -47.48 9.04 -90.98
C PRO A 31 -48.95 9.35 -91.38
N GLY A 32 -49.13 10.07 -92.49
CA GLY A 32 -50.24 9.83 -93.43
C GLY A 32 -51.38 10.85 -93.48
N GLU A 33 -51.39 11.60 -94.59
CA GLU A 33 -52.50 11.75 -95.56
C GLU A 33 -53.91 12.23 -95.17
N GLY A 34 -54.49 13.01 -96.11
CA GLY A 34 -55.94 13.14 -96.34
C GLY A 34 -56.47 14.56 -96.12
N ALA A 35 -56.45 15.44 -97.12
CA ALA A 35 -57.43 15.56 -98.21
C ALA A 35 -58.77 16.20 -97.81
N LYS A 36 -59.14 17.25 -98.56
CA LYS A 36 -60.47 17.64 -99.10
C LYS A 36 -60.77 19.13 -98.93
N GLU A 37 -60.82 19.85 -100.06
CA GLU A 37 -62.06 20.34 -100.72
C GLU A 37 -62.46 21.72 -100.14
N SER A 38 -62.97 22.72 -100.84
CA SER A 38 -63.29 22.96 -102.24
C SER A 38 -63.83 24.41 -102.33
N SER A 39 -63.76 25.04 -103.51
CA SER A 39 -64.74 25.98 -104.12
C SER A 39 -63.99 26.90 -105.10
N LYS A 40 -64.06 26.73 -106.43
CA LYS A 40 -65.13 26.87 -107.46
C LYS A 40 -65.56 28.31 -107.79
N ALA A 41 -65.75 28.50 -109.11
CA ALA A 41 -66.34 29.59 -109.89
C ALA A 41 -65.32 30.62 -110.44
N ASN A 42 -65.29 31.00 -111.73
CA ASN A 42 -66.00 30.63 -112.97
C ASN A 42 -65.22 31.28 -114.15
N PRO A 43 -65.31 30.81 -115.41
CA PRO A 43 -64.53 31.34 -116.53
C PRO A 43 -65.34 32.34 -117.39
N ASP A 44 -64.64 33.30 -118.02
CA ASP A 44 -65.19 34.15 -119.09
C ASP A 44 -64.12 34.34 -120.19
N PRO A 45 -64.39 33.99 -121.47
CA PRO A 45 -63.43 34.09 -122.55
C PRO A 45 -63.65 35.35 -123.39
N ARG A 46 -62.58 36.09 -123.69
CA ARG A 46 -62.39 36.85 -124.96
C ARG A 46 -61.05 37.62 -124.96
N PHE A 47 -60.26 37.40 -126.02
CA PHE A 47 -59.32 38.35 -126.66
C PHE A 47 -58.07 38.77 -125.85
N CYS A 48 -56.88 39.06 -126.39
CA CYS A 48 -56.25 39.04 -127.71
C CYS A 48 -54.77 39.41 -127.46
N GLU A 49 -53.81 38.73 -128.11
CA GLU A 49 -52.42 39.15 -128.43
C GLU A 49 -51.45 39.68 -127.32
N HIS A 50 -51.88 39.92 -126.09
CA HIS A 50 -51.02 40.39 -124.99
C HIS A 50 -50.29 39.25 -124.24
N CYS A 51 -50.62 37.99 -124.55
CA CYS A 51 -50.00 36.81 -123.92
C CYS A 51 -48.59 36.52 -124.44
N GLN A 52 -48.25 36.92 -125.67
CA GLN A 52 -46.96 36.56 -126.26
C GLN A 52 -45.79 37.31 -125.61
N PHE A 53 -45.93 38.62 -125.40
CA PHE A 53 -44.91 39.41 -124.69
C PHE A 53 -44.76 38.97 -123.22
N ARG A 54 -45.85 38.66 -122.53
CA ARG A 54 -45.81 38.13 -121.14
C ARG A 54 -45.16 36.76 -121.05
N ILE A 55 -45.33 35.91 -122.06
CA ILE A 55 -44.68 34.60 -122.14
C ILE A 55 -43.19 34.79 -122.43
N GLU A 56 -42.81 35.67 -123.35
CA GLU A 56 -41.40 35.95 -123.66
C GLU A 56 -40.67 36.59 -122.47
N THR A 57 -41.25 37.57 -121.78
CA THR A 57 -40.67 38.14 -120.54
C THR A 57 -40.60 37.09 -119.42
N LYS A 58 -41.56 36.17 -119.34
CA LYS A 58 -41.52 35.06 -118.39
C LYS A 58 -40.48 34.01 -118.76
N VAL A 59 -40.30 33.69 -120.04
CA VAL A 59 -39.29 32.75 -120.52
C VAL A 59 -37.89 33.35 -120.35
N GLU A 60 -37.73 34.66 -120.57
CA GLU A 60 -36.46 35.35 -120.33
C GLU A 60 -36.14 35.51 -118.84
N ASN A 61 -37.16 35.75 -117.99
CA ASN A 61 -36.99 35.72 -116.54
C ASN A 61 -36.74 34.30 -116.03
N LEU A 62 -37.39 33.27 -116.59
CA LEU A 62 -37.13 31.88 -116.26
C LEU A 62 -35.75 31.45 -116.75
N GLY A 63 -35.28 31.94 -117.90
CA GLY A 63 -33.92 31.74 -118.40
C GLY A 63 -32.89 32.36 -117.46
N LYS A 64 -33.10 33.60 -117.01
CA LYS A 64 -32.27 34.27 -115.99
C LYS A 64 -32.35 33.59 -114.62
N GLU A 65 -33.49 33.03 -114.23
CA GLU A 65 -33.62 32.23 -113.01
C GLU A 65 -32.94 30.87 -113.14
N LEU A 66 -32.96 30.25 -114.33
CA LEU A 66 -32.33 28.97 -114.63
C LEU A 66 -30.80 29.11 -114.74
N ASP A 67 -30.30 30.19 -115.35
CA ASP A 67 -28.86 30.52 -115.44
C ASP A 67 -28.27 30.82 -114.05
N ASN A 68 -29.08 31.37 -113.14
CA ASN A 68 -28.69 31.64 -111.75
C ASN A 68 -29.01 30.49 -110.78
N LEU A 69 -29.73 29.44 -111.22
CA LEU A 69 -30.11 28.31 -110.39
C LEU A 69 -28.91 27.48 -109.93
N PRO A 70 -27.92 27.13 -110.79
CA PRO A 70 -26.69 26.48 -110.36
C PRO A 70 -25.95 27.29 -109.29
N ALA A 71 -25.87 28.62 -109.47
CA ALA A 71 -25.21 29.50 -108.51
C ALA A 71 -25.95 29.52 -107.16
N ARG A 72 -27.29 29.62 -107.15
CA ARG A 72 -28.11 29.57 -105.92
C ARG A 72 -28.05 28.21 -105.22
N ILE A 73 -28.07 27.11 -105.96
CA ILE A 73 -27.95 25.75 -105.41
C ILE A 73 -26.56 25.58 -104.81
N VAL A 74 -25.50 26.00 -105.51
CA VAL A 74 -24.13 25.94 -104.99
C VAL A 74 -23.98 26.82 -103.74
N GLU A 75 -24.56 28.03 -103.73
CA GLU A 75 -24.49 28.92 -102.57
C GLU A 75 -25.25 28.36 -101.36
N GLU A 76 -26.46 27.81 -101.53
CA GLU A 76 -27.22 27.19 -100.45
C GLU A 76 -26.55 25.89 -99.96
N VAL A 77 -26.02 25.06 -100.86
CA VAL A 77 -25.26 23.85 -100.48
C VAL A 77 -24.00 24.24 -99.73
N MET A 78 -23.25 25.26 -100.16
CA MET A 78 -22.07 25.76 -99.45
C MET A 78 -22.44 26.37 -98.09
N ARG A 79 -23.56 27.08 -98.01
CA ARG A 79 -24.09 27.63 -96.76
C ARG A 79 -24.54 26.52 -95.79
N GLN A 80 -25.19 25.46 -96.28
CA GLN A 80 -25.55 24.30 -95.47
C GLN A 80 -24.31 23.51 -95.05
N CYS A 81 -23.33 23.30 -95.95
CA CYS A 81 -22.05 22.66 -95.62
C CYS A 81 -21.32 23.42 -94.52
N THR A 82 -21.15 24.75 -94.66
CA THR A 82 -20.48 25.57 -93.63
C THR A 82 -21.24 25.60 -92.31
N LYS A 83 -22.58 25.60 -92.33
CA LYS A 83 -23.41 25.48 -91.11
C LYS A 83 -23.23 24.12 -90.45
N SER A 84 -23.21 23.05 -91.25
CA SER A 84 -23.05 21.67 -90.79
C SER A 84 -21.64 21.43 -90.22
N GLU A 85 -20.60 21.94 -90.88
CA GLU A 85 -19.22 21.92 -90.40
C GLU A 85 -19.07 22.65 -89.07
N LYS A 86 -19.61 23.86 -88.95
CA LYS A 86 -19.57 24.60 -87.66
C LYS A 86 -20.29 23.85 -86.53
N GLN A 87 -21.41 23.19 -86.84
CA GLN A 87 -22.10 22.35 -85.86
C GLN A 87 -21.30 21.10 -85.50
N LEU A 88 -20.66 20.47 -86.48
CA LEU A 88 -19.82 19.30 -86.28
C LEU A 88 -18.60 19.64 -85.43
N GLU A 89 -17.93 20.77 -85.72
CA GLU A 89 -16.79 21.28 -84.96
C GLU A 89 -17.17 21.57 -83.51
N LYS A 90 -18.31 22.24 -83.29
CA LYS A 90 -18.83 22.49 -81.94
C LYS A 90 -19.10 21.19 -81.17
N LYS A 91 -19.76 20.21 -81.81
CA LYS A 91 -20.03 18.90 -81.20
C LYS A 91 -18.75 18.10 -80.95
N SER A 92 -17.76 18.20 -81.84
CA SER A 92 -16.44 17.59 -81.68
C SER A 92 -15.74 18.16 -80.45
N GLN A 93 -15.74 19.49 -80.30
CA GLN A 93 -15.17 20.16 -79.13
C GLN A 93 -15.90 19.78 -77.83
N GLU A 94 -17.23 19.74 -77.84
CA GLU A 94 -18.03 19.29 -76.69
C GLU A 94 -17.71 17.83 -76.31
N ALA A 95 -17.61 16.93 -77.30
CA ALA A 95 -17.25 15.53 -77.07
C ALA A 95 -15.84 15.38 -76.47
N ASN A 96 -14.87 16.20 -76.92
CA ASN A 96 -13.51 16.21 -76.39
C ASN A 96 -13.46 16.74 -74.95
N ASN A 97 -14.24 17.78 -74.63
CA ASN A 97 -14.36 18.31 -73.27
C ASN A 97 -14.97 17.25 -72.33
N LEU A 98 -16.08 16.62 -72.74
CA LEU A 98 -16.71 15.55 -71.97
C LEU A 98 -15.78 14.35 -71.77
N ARG A 99 -14.99 13.97 -72.78
CA ARG A 99 -13.98 12.92 -72.65
C ARG A 99 -12.92 13.26 -71.59
N SER A 100 -12.47 14.51 -71.55
CA SER A 100 -11.51 14.99 -70.54
C SER A 100 -12.11 14.96 -69.13
N GLU A 101 -13.36 15.40 -68.97
CA GLU A 101 -14.07 15.34 -67.68
C GLU A 101 -14.27 13.90 -67.21
N LEU A 102 -14.69 13.00 -68.09
CA LEU A 102 -14.85 11.58 -67.79
C LEU A 102 -13.53 10.95 -67.31
N GLN A 103 -12.43 11.28 -67.98
CA GLN A 103 -11.11 10.79 -67.60
C GLN A 103 -10.71 11.31 -66.22
N SER A 104 -10.96 12.59 -65.92
CA SER A 104 -10.70 13.17 -64.60
C SER A 104 -11.52 12.49 -63.49
N VAL A 105 -12.82 12.26 -63.73
CA VAL A 105 -13.71 11.58 -62.78
C VAL A 105 -13.26 10.14 -62.54
N LYS A 106 -12.86 9.43 -63.59
CA LYS A 106 -12.33 8.07 -63.49
C LYS A 106 -11.09 8.01 -62.58
N GLU A 107 -10.14 8.92 -62.78
CA GLU A 107 -8.95 9.00 -61.93
C GLU A 107 -9.28 9.33 -60.47
N GLN A 108 -10.25 10.22 -60.23
CA GLN A 108 -10.71 10.51 -58.88
C GLN A 108 -11.38 9.29 -58.22
N LEU A 109 -12.17 8.53 -58.98
CA LEU A 109 -12.83 7.33 -58.49
C LEU A 109 -11.82 6.25 -58.11
N GLU A 110 -10.79 6.03 -58.94
CA GLU A 110 -9.70 5.09 -58.63
C GLU A 110 -8.93 5.49 -57.38
N ARG A 111 -8.63 6.79 -57.20
CA ARG A 111 -7.97 7.30 -55.98
C ARG A 111 -8.84 7.08 -54.74
N LYS A 112 -10.13 7.41 -54.82
CA LYS A 112 -11.08 7.17 -53.72
C LYS A 112 -11.25 5.68 -53.40
N GLY A 113 -11.26 4.82 -54.42
CA GLY A 113 -11.32 3.36 -54.24
C GLY A 113 -10.10 2.81 -53.50
N LYS A 114 -8.89 3.28 -53.85
CA LYS A 114 -7.66 2.92 -53.13
C LYS A 114 -7.70 3.39 -51.67
N ALA A 115 -8.07 4.65 -51.43
CA ALA A 115 -8.19 5.19 -50.07
C ALA A 115 -9.21 4.41 -49.22
N ALA A 116 -10.37 4.06 -49.78
CA ALA A 116 -11.38 3.26 -49.09
C ALA A 116 -10.85 1.87 -48.69
N SER A 117 -10.05 1.22 -49.54
CA SER A 117 -9.42 -0.06 -49.24
C SER A 117 -8.40 0.05 -48.08
N THR A 118 -7.59 1.12 -48.06
CA THR A 118 -6.66 1.41 -46.97
C THR A 118 -7.41 1.61 -45.65
N TYR A 119 -8.45 2.46 -45.63
CA TYR A 119 -9.26 2.69 -44.43
C TYR A 119 -9.97 1.43 -43.93
N ALA A 120 -10.46 0.58 -44.84
CA ALA A 120 -11.06 -0.69 -44.46
C ALA A 120 -10.07 -1.61 -43.72
N SER A 121 -8.82 -1.63 -44.18
CA SER A 121 -7.74 -2.42 -43.56
C SER A 121 -7.34 -1.88 -42.19
N GLU A 122 -7.24 -0.55 -42.05
CA GLU A 122 -6.98 0.11 -40.76
C GLU A 122 -8.09 -0.14 -39.74
N VAL A 123 -9.36 0.01 -40.14
CA VAL A 123 -10.50 -0.28 -39.27
C VAL A 123 -10.51 -1.74 -38.82
N HIS A 124 -10.16 -2.67 -39.71
CA HIS A 124 -10.04 -4.08 -39.34
C HIS A 124 -8.93 -4.32 -38.31
N SER A 125 -7.76 -3.71 -38.51
CA SER A 125 -6.63 -3.79 -37.57
C SER A 125 -6.98 -3.21 -36.19
N LEU A 126 -7.58 -2.01 -36.16
CA LEU A 126 -8.00 -1.35 -34.92
C LEU A 126 -9.07 -2.15 -34.18
N ARG A 127 -10.03 -2.77 -34.88
CA ARG A 127 -11.00 -3.67 -34.26
C ARG A 127 -10.34 -4.87 -33.59
N LYS A 128 -9.31 -5.44 -34.22
CA LYS A 128 -8.56 -6.56 -33.65
C LYS A 128 -7.78 -6.13 -32.40
N GLN A 129 -7.10 -4.99 -32.45
CA GLN A 129 -6.41 -4.42 -31.28
C GLN A 129 -7.35 -4.13 -30.13
N LEU A 130 -8.49 -3.48 -30.40
CA LEU A 130 -9.50 -3.18 -29.38
C LEU A 130 -10.05 -4.45 -28.73
N GLN A 131 -10.27 -5.50 -29.52
CA GLN A 131 -10.75 -6.77 -29.01
C GLN A 131 -9.68 -7.44 -28.11
N ASN A 132 -8.40 -7.41 -28.49
CA ASN A 132 -7.32 -7.95 -27.68
C ASN A 132 -7.19 -7.20 -26.33
N GLU A 133 -7.16 -5.86 -26.36
CA GLU A 133 -7.12 -5.02 -25.16
C GLU A 133 -8.30 -5.25 -24.22
N LYS A 134 -9.51 -5.40 -24.80
CA LYS A 134 -10.71 -5.72 -24.03
C LYS A 134 -10.60 -7.07 -23.31
N THR A 135 -9.94 -8.04 -23.94
CA THR A 135 -9.73 -9.36 -23.35
C THR A 135 -8.68 -9.29 -22.24
N TYR A 136 -7.55 -8.63 -22.50
CA TYR A 136 -6.49 -8.38 -21.51
C TYR A 136 -7.01 -7.66 -20.26
N CYS A 137 -7.77 -6.56 -20.43
CA CYS A 137 -8.36 -5.84 -19.31
C CYS A 137 -9.33 -6.71 -18.50
N ARG A 138 -10.11 -7.57 -19.16
CA ARG A 138 -11.06 -8.47 -18.49
C ARG A 138 -10.33 -9.48 -17.62
N ASP A 139 -9.29 -10.11 -18.14
CA ASP A 139 -8.50 -11.11 -17.42
C ASP A 139 -7.82 -10.45 -16.21
N LYS A 140 -7.22 -9.26 -16.40
CA LYS A 140 -6.58 -8.51 -15.31
C LYS A 140 -7.55 -8.13 -14.19
N VAL A 141 -8.79 -7.75 -14.53
CA VAL A 141 -9.84 -7.45 -13.54
C VAL A 141 -10.24 -8.72 -12.77
N ALA A 142 -10.32 -9.87 -13.44
CA ALA A 142 -10.63 -11.14 -12.78
C ALA A 142 -9.52 -11.52 -11.77
N ASP A 143 -8.25 -11.40 -12.16
CA ASP A 143 -7.10 -11.67 -11.28
C ASP A 143 -7.12 -10.77 -10.04
N LEU A 144 -7.26 -9.45 -10.23
CA LEU A 144 -7.31 -8.50 -9.11
C LEU A 144 -8.51 -8.76 -8.18
N THR A 145 -9.65 -9.17 -8.74
CA THR A 145 -10.84 -9.53 -7.95
C THR A 145 -10.59 -10.77 -7.09
N ALA A 146 -9.83 -11.76 -7.61
CA ALA A 146 -9.45 -12.93 -6.85
C ALA A 146 -8.51 -12.57 -5.68
N THR A 147 -7.49 -11.74 -5.93
CA THR A 147 -6.55 -11.27 -4.89
C THR A 147 -7.28 -10.50 -3.78
N ILE A 148 -8.23 -9.63 -4.13
CA ILE A 148 -9.02 -8.89 -3.12
C ILE A 148 -9.80 -9.86 -2.23
N ARG A 149 -10.41 -10.92 -2.79
CA ARG A 149 -11.14 -11.92 -2.00
C ARG A 149 -10.23 -12.69 -1.06
N GLU A 150 -9.03 -13.04 -1.50
CA GLU A 150 -8.03 -13.72 -0.67
C GLU A 150 -7.60 -12.84 0.52
N LEU A 151 -7.29 -11.57 0.25
CA LEU A 151 -6.94 -10.60 1.30
C LEU A 151 -8.09 -10.36 2.30
N ASP A 152 -9.33 -10.31 1.83
CA ASP A 152 -10.51 -10.17 2.70
C ASP A 152 -10.73 -11.40 3.58
N GLU A 153 -10.43 -12.61 3.07
CA GLU A 153 -10.49 -13.85 3.84
C GLU A 153 -9.40 -13.87 4.92
N ASP A 154 -8.16 -13.51 4.59
CA ASP A 154 -7.07 -13.47 5.55
C ASP A 154 -7.28 -12.39 6.62
N LYS A 155 -7.82 -11.23 6.23
CA LYS A 155 -8.26 -10.21 7.20
C LYS A 155 -9.35 -10.74 8.13
N ARG A 156 -10.28 -11.58 7.65
CA ARG A 156 -11.32 -12.19 8.48
C ARG A 156 -10.71 -13.18 9.46
N LYS A 157 -9.83 -14.09 9.00
CA LYS A 157 -9.10 -15.02 9.86
C LYS A 157 -8.31 -14.30 10.94
N LEU A 158 -7.60 -13.22 10.58
CA LEU A 158 -6.85 -12.41 11.54
C LEU A 158 -7.77 -11.81 12.61
N ARG A 159 -8.94 -11.28 12.20
CA ARG A 159 -9.96 -10.78 13.13
C ARG A 159 -10.51 -11.87 14.03
N GLU A 160 -10.77 -13.07 13.49
CA GLU A 160 -11.23 -14.21 14.29
C GLU A 160 -10.17 -14.69 15.29
N VAL A 161 -8.88 -14.66 14.94
CA VAL A 161 -7.79 -14.97 15.88
C VAL A 161 -7.71 -13.93 17.00
N ILE A 162 -7.85 -12.64 16.66
CA ILE A 162 -7.81 -11.53 17.62
C ILE A 162 -9.03 -11.58 18.57
N LEU A 163 -10.23 -11.79 18.02
CA LEU A 163 -11.50 -11.70 18.75
C LEU A 163 -11.95 -13.03 19.38
N GLY A 164 -11.65 -14.16 18.75
CA GLY A 164 -12.18 -15.48 19.14
C GLY A 164 -11.43 -16.16 20.28
N ASN A 165 -10.18 -15.77 20.55
CA ASN A 165 -9.32 -16.46 21.52
C ASN A 165 -9.12 -15.71 22.84
N THR A 166 -10.02 -14.80 23.25
CA THR A 166 -9.99 -14.17 24.60
C THR A 166 -10.36 -15.15 25.73
N VAL A 167 -9.91 -16.40 25.65
CA VAL A 167 -9.71 -17.21 26.85
C VAL A 167 -8.36 -16.75 27.41
N HIS A 168 -8.41 -15.71 28.24
CA HIS A 168 -7.24 -15.21 28.95
C HIS A 168 -6.68 -16.35 29.81
N GLN A 169 -5.51 -16.88 29.45
CA GLN A 169 -4.77 -17.74 30.35
C GLN A 169 -4.39 -16.85 31.54
N LYS A 170 -5.10 -17.00 32.65
CA LYS A 170 -4.96 -16.12 33.81
C LYS A 170 -3.65 -16.45 34.51
N ILE A 171 -2.59 -15.72 34.14
CA ILE A 171 -1.30 -15.78 34.80
C ILE A 171 -1.49 -15.32 36.25
N SER A 172 -1.12 -16.15 37.22
CA SER A 172 -1.32 -15.83 38.63
C SER A 172 -0.16 -14.99 39.17
N ASP A 173 -0.44 -14.13 40.15
CA ASP A 173 0.57 -13.33 40.83
C ASP A 173 1.63 -14.23 41.50
N GLU A 174 1.21 -15.41 41.99
CA GLU A 174 2.10 -16.39 42.62
C GLU A 174 3.07 -17.03 41.62
N ASP A 175 2.65 -17.28 40.38
CA ASP A 175 3.57 -17.77 39.33
C ASP A 175 4.67 -16.75 39.04
N ILE A 176 4.31 -15.46 38.95
CA ILE A 176 5.26 -14.37 38.69
C ILE A 176 6.22 -14.23 39.88
N LYS A 177 5.70 -14.23 41.12
CA LYS A 177 6.52 -14.19 42.35
C LYS A 177 7.49 -15.37 42.42
N GLN A 178 7.02 -16.59 42.15
CA GLN A 178 7.86 -17.78 42.19
C GLN A 178 8.99 -17.71 41.14
N ARG A 179 8.68 -17.22 39.94
CA ARG A 179 9.69 -17.01 38.88
C ARG A 179 10.72 -15.95 39.27
N LEU A 180 10.30 -14.86 39.90
CA LEU A 180 11.23 -13.86 40.44
C LEU A 180 12.08 -14.41 41.59
N ALA A 181 11.50 -15.18 42.51
CA ALA A 181 12.23 -15.84 43.59
C ALA A 181 13.31 -16.79 43.05
N ASN A 182 12.98 -17.58 42.03
CA ASN A 182 13.95 -18.46 41.36
C ASN A 182 15.08 -17.65 40.69
N LEU A 183 14.74 -16.53 40.04
CA LEU A 183 15.73 -15.63 39.45
C LEU A 183 16.68 -15.06 40.52
N ARG A 184 16.15 -14.61 41.65
CA ARG A 184 16.94 -14.13 42.80
C ARG A 184 17.89 -15.20 43.34
N GLN A 185 17.43 -16.45 43.43
CA GLN A 185 18.25 -17.57 43.87
C GLN A 185 19.39 -17.87 42.88
N GLN A 186 19.15 -17.78 41.57
CA GLN A 186 20.19 -17.97 40.56
C GLN A 186 21.25 -16.85 40.62
N ILE A 187 20.82 -15.59 40.77
CA ILE A 187 21.74 -14.46 40.98
C ILE A 187 22.57 -14.66 42.25
N GLN A 188 21.94 -15.09 43.35
CA GLN A 188 22.63 -15.42 44.61
C GLN A 188 23.65 -16.54 44.39
N ALA A 189 23.29 -17.63 43.71
CA ALA A 189 24.18 -18.76 43.46
C ALA A 189 25.41 -18.34 42.62
N LEU A 190 25.19 -17.55 41.58
CA LEU A 190 26.27 -16.99 40.75
C LEU A 190 27.17 -16.08 41.58
N ALA A 191 26.63 -15.10 42.29
CA ALA A 191 27.43 -14.15 43.07
C ALA A 191 28.23 -14.82 44.21
N ASN A 192 27.70 -15.90 44.81
CA ASN A 192 28.39 -16.63 45.89
C ASN A 192 29.35 -17.70 45.42
N ASN A 193 29.61 -17.81 44.12
CA ASN A 193 30.46 -18.87 43.61
C ASN A 193 31.84 -18.81 44.27
N LEU A 194 32.17 -19.84 45.06
CA LEU A 194 33.46 -19.99 45.77
C LEU A 194 34.63 -20.14 44.78
N ALA A 195 34.29 -20.40 43.53
CA ALA A 195 35.17 -20.36 42.41
C ALA A 195 35.90 -19.02 42.25
N TYR A 196 35.28 -17.91 42.65
CA TYR A 196 35.81 -16.58 42.37
C TYR A 196 36.91 -16.12 43.34
N GLU A 197 38.05 -15.69 42.80
CA GLU A 197 39.10 -15.02 43.58
C GLU A 197 38.79 -13.55 43.73
N LEU A 198 38.69 -13.08 44.97
CA LEU A 198 38.71 -11.65 45.24
C LEU A 198 40.13 -11.15 44.99
N HIS A 199 40.35 -10.50 43.85
CA HIS A 199 41.61 -9.82 43.63
C HIS A 199 41.70 -8.62 44.61
N PRO A 200 42.84 -8.41 45.31
CA PRO A 200 43.02 -7.33 46.29
C PRO A 200 42.73 -5.92 45.75
N GLN A 201 42.80 -5.73 44.43
CA GLN A 201 42.50 -4.46 43.78
C GLN A 201 41.02 -4.04 43.86
N PHE A 202 40.13 -4.97 44.24
CA PHE A 202 38.70 -4.71 44.44
C PHE A 202 38.27 -4.83 45.92
N SER A 203 39.21 -4.97 46.86
CA SER A 203 38.93 -5.29 48.28
C SER A 203 38.71 -4.05 49.15
N VAL A 204 37.77 -3.17 48.78
CA VAL A 204 37.39 -2.03 49.65
C VAL A 204 36.41 -2.46 50.76
N GLY A 205 35.97 -3.72 50.80
CA GLY A 205 35.02 -4.22 51.80
C GLY A 205 35.18 -5.70 52.16
N SER A 206 34.31 -6.19 53.03
CA SER A 206 34.26 -7.61 53.42
C SER A 206 33.80 -8.49 52.25
N ARG A 207 34.04 -9.81 52.33
CA ARG A 207 33.51 -10.78 51.34
C ARG A 207 31.98 -10.66 51.21
N ALA A 208 31.27 -10.34 52.30
CA ALA A 208 29.82 -10.17 52.28
C ALA A 208 29.41 -8.93 51.48
N ASP A 209 30.08 -7.79 51.68
CA ASP A 209 29.82 -6.55 50.93
C ASP A 209 30.03 -6.78 49.42
N TRP A 210 31.10 -7.49 49.06
CA TRP A 210 31.37 -7.84 47.67
C TRP A 210 30.28 -8.73 47.05
N VAL A 211 29.76 -9.72 47.79
CA VAL A 211 28.66 -10.55 47.30
C VAL A 211 27.43 -9.69 47.02
N PHE A 212 27.12 -8.71 47.88
CA PHE A 212 26.01 -7.79 47.64
C PHE A 212 26.22 -6.93 46.39
N GLU A 213 27.42 -6.40 46.18
CA GLU A 213 27.77 -5.63 44.98
C GLU A 213 27.68 -6.47 43.70
N MET A 214 28.13 -7.72 43.74
CA MET A 214 28.03 -8.63 42.61
C MET A 214 26.57 -8.96 42.27
N ARG A 215 25.75 -9.27 43.28
CA ARG A 215 24.31 -9.46 43.06
C ARG A 215 23.66 -8.24 42.45
N ALA A 216 24.00 -7.04 42.95
CA ALA A 216 23.47 -5.79 42.44
C ALA A 216 23.89 -5.53 41.00
N SER A 217 25.15 -5.79 40.66
CA SER A 217 25.67 -5.61 39.30
C SER A 217 24.97 -6.55 38.33
N ILE A 218 24.88 -7.85 38.65
CA ILE A 218 24.16 -8.85 37.84
C ILE A 218 22.68 -8.45 37.67
N PHE A 219 22.01 -8.10 38.77
CA PHE A 219 20.60 -7.72 38.72
C PHE A 219 20.37 -6.44 37.91
N ARG A 220 21.24 -5.43 38.01
CA ARG A 220 21.15 -4.21 37.20
C ARG A 220 21.28 -4.51 35.72
N SER A 221 22.21 -5.40 35.32
CA SER A 221 22.34 -5.83 33.93
C SER A 221 21.05 -6.50 33.44
N ILE A 222 20.51 -7.46 34.20
CA ILE A 222 19.24 -8.13 33.87
C ILE A 222 18.09 -7.13 33.81
N HIS A 223 18.00 -6.23 34.78
CA HIS A 223 16.93 -5.24 34.85
C HIS A 223 16.95 -4.31 33.64
N TYR A 224 18.11 -3.73 33.35
CA TYR A 224 18.27 -2.77 32.27
C TYR A 224 18.04 -3.39 30.89
N PHE A 225 18.64 -4.56 30.63
CA PHE A 225 18.61 -5.19 29.31
C PHE A 225 17.37 -6.07 29.06
N ILE A 226 16.69 -6.53 30.11
CA ILE A 226 15.56 -7.47 30.00
C ILE A 226 14.31 -6.95 30.73
N LEU A 227 14.34 -6.89 32.06
CA LEU A 227 13.10 -6.73 32.86
C LEU A 227 12.41 -5.37 32.68
N ASN A 228 13.17 -4.31 32.39
CA ASN A 228 12.65 -2.97 32.19
C ASN A 228 12.21 -2.68 30.74
N ARG A 229 12.43 -3.62 29.81
CA ARG A 229 12.11 -3.41 28.39
C ARG A 229 10.70 -3.86 28.08
N ASP A 230 9.98 -3.14 27.22
CA ASP A 230 8.65 -3.52 26.73
C ASP A 230 8.77 -4.50 25.54
N ILE A 231 9.32 -5.68 25.81
CA ILE A 231 9.55 -6.72 24.80
C ILE A 231 8.28 -7.51 24.48
N PHE A 232 8.21 -8.01 23.24
CA PHE A 232 7.16 -8.90 22.71
C PHE A 232 7.69 -10.28 22.31
N GLY A 233 9.01 -10.48 22.33
CA GLY A 233 9.63 -11.77 22.08
C GLY A 233 9.69 -12.13 20.60
N LEU A 234 9.82 -11.13 19.72
CA LEU A 234 10.14 -11.41 18.32
C LEU A 234 11.51 -12.10 18.23
N VAL A 235 11.55 -13.15 17.42
CA VAL A 235 12.65 -14.13 17.37
C VAL A 235 13.83 -13.57 16.59
N GLU A 236 15.00 -14.17 16.78
CA GLU A 236 16.16 -14.09 15.90
C GLU A 236 15.92 -14.95 14.65
N SER A 237 15.55 -14.34 13.53
CA SER A 237 15.69 -14.98 12.23
C SER A 237 17.16 -15.36 12.01
N CYS A 238 17.40 -16.57 11.47
CA CYS A 238 18.76 -17.04 11.16
C CYS A 238 19.50 -16.15 10.13
N SER A 239 18.81 -15.20 9.48
CA SER A 239 19.43 -14.25 8.57
C SER A 239 19.74 -12.92 9.30
N PRO A 240 20.98 -12.41 9.21
CA PRO A 240 21.38 -11.15 9.85
C PRO A 240 20.51 -9.94 9.45
N ASP A 241 20.04 -9.92 8.19
CA ASP A 241 19.21 -8.83 7.67
C ASP A 241 17.78 -8.84 8.26
N GLN A 242 17.23 -10.02 8.58
CA GLN A 242 15.93 -10.13 9.24
C GLN A 242 16.04 -9.87 10.74
N HIS A 243 17.18 -10.20 11.36
CA HIS A 243 17.43 -9.96 12.78
C HIS A 243 17.31 -8.48 13.17
N ASP A 244 17.94 -7.57 12.41
CA ASP A 244 17.83 -6.13 12.70
C ASP A 244 16.37 -5.65 12.58
N LEU A 245 15.62 -6.20 11.62
CA LEU A 245 14.22 -5.86 11.42
C LEU A 245 13.34 -6.30 12.60
N GLU A 246 13.54 -7.52 13.11
CA GLU A 246 12.78 -8.09 14.24
C GLU A 246 13.06 -7.35 15.54
N VAL A 247 14.34 -7.05 15.83
CA VAL A 247 14.74 -6.27 17.00
C VAL A 247 14.13 -4.86 16.94
N ARG A 248 14.18 -4.22 15.76
CA ARG A 248 13.57 -2.90 15.57
C ARG A 248 12.05 -2.93 15.68
N LEU A 249 11.40 -4.00 15.22
CA LEU A 249 9.96 -4.17 15.37
C LEU A 249 9.59 -4.36 16.84
N ASP A 250 10.34 -5.15 17.60
CA ASP A 250 10.12 -5.36 19.04
C ASP A 250 10.22 -4.02 19.81
N HIS A 251 11.23 -3.21 19.51
CA HIS A 251 11.36 -1.86 20.09
C HIS A 251 10.22 -0.94 19.64
N ALA A 252 9.86 -0.94 18.36
CA ALA A 252 8.78 -0.10 17.85
C ALA A 252 7.42 -0.45 18.49
N LEU A 253 7.15 -1.73 18.77
CA LEU A 253 5.96 -2.16 19.50
C LEU A 253 6.00 -1.65 20.95
N GLY A 254 7.14 -1.74 21.62
CA GLY A 254 7.33 -1.16 22.96
C GLY A 254 7.11 0.36 23.00
N ASP A 255 7.70 1.08 22.06
CA ASP A 255 7.56 2.54 21.91
C ASP A 255 6.11 2.93 21.62
N PHE A 256 5.42 2.16 20.77
CA PHE A 256 4.02 2.38 20.48
C PHE A 256 3.15 2.21 21.73
N GLU A 257 3.41 1.20 22.56
CA GLU A 257 2.72 1.05 23.84
C GLU A 257 2.98 2.25 24.77
N GLY A 258 4.24 2.69 24.85
CA GLY A 258 4.63 3.88 25.59
C GLY A 258 3.86 5.12 25.12
N LEU A 259 3.67 5.28 23.81
CA LEU A 259 2.88 6.35 23.22
C LEU A 259 1.39 6.25 23.60
N LEU A 260 0.81 5.05 23.60
CA LEU A 260 -0.58 4.84 24.05
C LEU A 260 -0.74 5.31 25.51
N ARG A 261 0.20 4.96 26.39
CA ARG A 261 0.22 5.44 27.79
C ARG A 261 0.35 6.95 27.87
N ALA A 262 1.29 7.55 27.13
CA ALA A 262 1.50 9.00 27.11
C ALA A 262 0.26 9.77 26.62
N LYS A 263 -0.55 9.15 25.76
CA LYS A 263 -1.84 9.68 25.28
C LYS A 263 -3.02 9.38 26.19
N LYS A 264 -2.78 8.81 27.39
CA LYS A 264 -3.80 8.44 28.37
C LYS A 264 -4.87 7.51 27.79
N VAL A 265 -4.47 6.63 26.87
CA VAL A 265 -5.34 5.54 26.42
C VAL A 265 -5.62 4.63 27.61
N THR A 266 -6.84 4.12 27.72
CA THR A 266 -7.23 3.29 28.87
C THR A 266 -6.34 2.05 28.96
N ASN A 267 -5.87 1.73 30.16
CA ASN A 267 -4.99 0.58 30.39
C ASN A 267 -5.61 -0.73 29.93
N LYS A 268 -6.95 -0.87 30.00
CA LYS A 268 -7.67 -2.01 29.42
C LYS A 268 -7.39 -2.17 27.91
N PHE A 269 -7.52 -1.08 27.15
CA PHE A 269 -7.25 -1.12 25.71
C PHE A 269 -5.78 -1.44 25.41
N ILE A 270 -4.86 -0.89 26.21
CA ILE A 270 -3.42 -1.18 26.08
C ILE A 270 -3.14 -2.65 26.33
N SER A 271 -3.70 -3.23 27.40
CA SER A 271 -3.57 -4.66 27.71
C SER A 271 -4.19 -5.52 26.61
N ASP A 272 -5.39 -5.21 26.13
CA ASP A 272 -6.05 -5.95 25.04
C ASP A 272 -5.19 -5.94 23.76
N TRP A 273 -4.66 -4.77 23.37
CA TRP A 273 -3.75 -4.63 22.24
C TRP A 273 -2.47 -5.44 22.42
N ARG A 274 -1.86 -5.38 23.61
CA ARG A 274 -0.63 -6.10 23.95
C ARG A 274 -0.84 -7.61 23.86
N LEU A 275 -1.92 -8.13 24.45
CA LEU A 275 -2.26 -9.56 24.40
C LEU A 275 -2.58 -10.03 22.98
N ALA A 276 -3.29 -9.22 22.19
CA ALA A 276 -3.51 -9.51 20.77
C ALA A 276 -2.18 -9.57 20.00
N THR A 277 -1.25 -8.67 20.30
CA THR A 277 0.08 -8.63 19.69
C THR A 277 0.89 -9.87 20.05
N PHE A 278 0.92 -10.30 21.32
CA PHE A 278 1.57 -11.55 21.73
C PHE A 278 1.04 -12.76 20.97
N LYS A 279 -0.28 -12.87 20.82
CA LYS A 279 -0.90 -13.96 20.04
C LYS A 279 -0.46 -13.92 18.58
N CYS A 280 -0.40 -12.74 17.98
CA CYS A 280 0.15 -12.61 16.63
C CYS A 280 1.60 -13.12 16.58
N VAL A 281 2.46 -12.70 17.51
CA VAL A 281 3.86 -13.16 17.59
C VAL A 281 3.95 -14.69 17.72
N GLU A 282 3.15 -15.29 18.59
CA GLU A 282 3.10 -16.75 18.80
C GLU A 282 2.74 -17.53 17.52
N THR A 283 1.91 -16.95 16.64
CA THR A 283 1.55 -17.61 15.36
C THR A 283 2.71 -17.71 14.36
N PHE A 284 3.80 -16.93 14.55
CA PHE A 284 4.96 -16.95 13.65
C PHE A 284 6.01 -18.03 14.01
N GLY A 285 5.76 -18.86 15.03
CA GLY A 285 6.21 -20.26 15.01
C GLY A 285 7.51 -20.63 15.72
N HIS A 286 8.16 -19.73 16.47
CA HIS A 286 9.30 -20.09 17.31
C HIS A 286 9.17 -19.59 18.74
N ALA A 287 9.69 -20.38 19.69
CA ALA A 287 9.75 -19.97 21.08
C ALA A 287 10.70 -18.76 21.21
N PRO A 288 10.28 -17.68 21.87
CA PRO A 288 11.08 -16.48 22.00
C PRO A 288 12.32 -16.79 22.86
N ARG A 289 13.47 -16.18 22.50
CA ARG A 289 14.75 -16.34 23.20
C ARG A 289 15.31 -14.98 23.61
N ASP A 290 16.12 -14.98 24.65
CA ASP A 290 16.85 -13.76 25.04
C ASP A 290 17.96 -13.46 24.03
N THR A 291 17.88 -12.29 23.42
CA THR A 291 18.88 -11.73 22.50
C THR A 291 19.56 -10.49 23.11
N SER A 292 19.31 -10.23 24.40
CA SER A 292 19.79 -9.03 25.05
C SER A 292 21.30 -9.04 25.29
N PHE A 293 21.87 -7.84 25.47
CA PHE A 293 23.27 -7.69 25.88
C PHE A 293 23.52 -8.09 27.34
N ALA A 294 22.50 -8.53 28.10
CA ALA A 294 22.64 -8.89 29.51
C ALA A 294 23.71 -9.96 29.73
N ARG A 295 23.71 -11.02 28.91
CA ARG A 295 24.68 -12.10 29.02
C ARG A 295 26.11 -11.61 28.88
N VAL A 296 26.38 -10.78 27.87
CA VAL A 296 27.72 -10.21 27.62
C VAL A 296 28.15 -9.29 28.75
N ASP A 297 27.23 -8.50 29.30
CA ASP A 297 27.50 -7.57 30.38
C ASP A 297 27.81 -8.31 31.70
N ILE A 298 26.99 -9.30 32.05
CA ILE A 298 27.20 -10.17 33.22
C ILE A 298 28.50 -10.95 33.09
N TRP A 299 28.80 -11.46 31.89
CA TRP A 299 30.08 -12.11 31.60
C TRP A 299 31.25 -11.19 31.92
N LYS A 300 31.22 -9.94 31.45
CA LYS A 300 32.28 -8.95 31.73
C LYS A 300 32.41 -8.62 33.21
N ILE A 301 31.31 -8.62 33.96
CA ILE A 301 31.31 -8.42 35.41
C ILE A 301 32.00 -9.60 36.12
N LEU A 302 31.72 -10.83 35.71
CA LEU A 302 32.19 -12.04 36.42
C LEU A 302 33.57 -12.52 35.97
N LEU A 303 33.94 -12.32 34.70
CA LEU A 303 35.18 -12.82 34.10
C LEU A 303 36.45 -12.42 34.87
N PRO A 304 36.63 -11.17 35.36
CA PRO A 304 37.84 -10.78 36.10
C PRO A 304 38.08 -11.58 37.39
N PHE A 305 37.07 -12.29 37.90
CA PHE A 305 37.14 -13.04 39.14
C PHE A 305 37.23 -14.56 38.92
N HIS A 306 37.14 -15.02 37.68
CA HIS A 306 37.19 -16.43 37.33
C HIS A 306 38.61 -16.99 37.50
N LYS A 307 38.77 -18.11 38.22
CA LYS A 307 40.10 -18.68 38.45
C LYS A 307 40.65 -19.34 37.18
N PRO A 308 41.96 -19.24 36.90
CA PRO A 308 42.61 -20.07 35.90
C PRO A 308 42.33 -21.57 36.15
N GLY A 309 41.88 -22.30 35.12
CA GLY A 309 41.59 -23.73 35.19
C GLY A 309 40.16 -24.12 35.57
N GLN A 310 39.28 -23.15 35.83
CA GLN A 310 37.85 -23.42 36.00
C GLN A 310 37.10 -23.53 34.68
N ASP A 311 36.01 -24.30 34.69
CA ASP A 311 35.13 -24.50 33.55
C ASP A 311 34.39 -23.20 33.18
N VAL A 312 34.96 -22.49 32.20
CA VAL A 312 34.40 -21.28 31.59
C VAL A 312 33.07 -21.58 30.89
N SER A 313 32.89 -22.79 30.35
CA SER A 313 31.65 -23.19 29.64
C SER A 313 30.48 -23.32 30.61
N LYS A 314 30.73 -23.83 31.82
CA LYS A 314 29.71 -23.89 32.85
C LYS A 314 29.21 -22.49 33.23
N LEU A 315 30.12 -21.54 33.43
CA LEU A 315 29.75 -20.17 33.75
C LEU A 315 28.91 -19.53 32.63
N ASP A 316 29.27 -19.74 31.35
CA ASP A 316 28.52 -19.18 30.22
C ASP A 316 27.11 -19.79 30.17
N THR A 317 27.01 -21.10 30.42
CA THR A 317 25.73 -21.81 30.49
C THR A 317 24.85 -21.29 31.64
N ASP A 318 25.42 -21.10 32.83
CA ASP A 318 24.69 -20.59 33.99
C ASP A 318 24.20 -19.15 33.76
N ILE A 319 25.01 -18.30 33.13
CA ILE A 319 24.63 -16.91 32.77
C ILE A 319 23.57 -16.92 31.66
N GLN A 320 23.72 -17.76 30.64
CA GLN A 320 22.71 -17.90 29.58
C GLN A 320 21.37 -18.31 30.18
N GLN A 321 21.35 -19.35 31.02
CA GLN A 321 20.14 -19.83 31.66
C GLN A 321 19.48 -18.77 32.55
N LEU A 322 20.28 -17.99 33.28
CA LEU A 322 19.79 -16.85 34.07
C LEU A 322 19.07 -15.81 33.20
N CYS A 323 19.68 -15.43 32.07
CA CYS A 323 19.12 -14.43 31.18
C CYS A 323 17.84 -14.95 30.47
N GLU A 324 17.83 -16.22 30.03
CA GLU A 324 16.64 -16.88 29.50
C GLU A 324 15.49 -16.93 30.52
N ASN A 325 15.80 -17.19 31.79
CA ASN A 325 14.80 -17.19 32.86
C ASN A 325 14.25 -15.78 33.14
N ALA A 326 15.11 -14.75 33.14
CA ALA A 326 14.68 -13.37 33.28
C ALA A 326 13.80 -12.93 32.11
N PHE A 327 14.16 -13.33 30.90
CA PHE A 327 13.41 -13.04 29.68
C PHE A 327 12.04 -13.73 29.71
N THR A 328 12.00 -15.00 30.09
CA THR A 328 10.75 -15.75 30.29
C THR A 328 9.86 -15.08 31.34
N LEU A 329 10.43 -14.66 32.47
CA LEU A 329 9.71 -13.90 33.51
C LEU A 329 9.15 -12.60 32.93
N ARG A 330 9.93 -11.87 32.12
CA ARG A 330 9.46 -10.62 31.52
C ARG A 330 8.30 -10.87 30.56
N LEU A 331 8.40 -11.85 29.67
CA LEU A 331 7.29 -12.22 28.77
C LEU A 331 6.03 -12.61 29.55
N LEU A 332 6.19 -13.42 30.61
CA LEU A 332 5.08 -13.81 31.48
C LEU A 332 4.37 -12.58 32.07
N THR A 333 5.12 -11.60 32.60
CA THR A 333 4.50 -10.37 33.12
C THR A 333 3.77 -9.55 32.06
N ARG A 334 4.22 -9.61 30.81
CA ARG A 334 3.67 -8.86 29.68
C ARG A 334 2.45 -9.56 29.06
N GLN A 335 2.36 -10.87 29.17
CA GLN A 335 1.20 -11.68 28.79
C GLN A 335 0.05 -11.63 29.81
N SER A 336 0.23 -10.94 30.94
CA SER A 336 -0.86 -10.68 31.88
C SER A 336 -1.73 -9.50 31.43
N ASP A 337 -2.97 -9.47 31.91
CA ASP A 337 -3.89 -8.34 31.79
C ASP A 337 -3.44 -7.14 32.64
N ALA A 338 -2.84 -7.40 33.80
CA ALA A 338 -2.24 -6.39 34.64
C ALA A 338 -0.88 -5.94 34.10
N ARG A 339 -0.44 -4.76 34.54
CA ARG A 339 0.90 -4.26 34.25
C ARG A 339 1.80 -4.57 35.45
N TYR A 340 2.94 -5.19 35.20
CA TYR A 340 3.97 -5.39 36.21
C TYR A 340 5.22 -4.61 35.85
N GLN A 341 5.87 -4.07 36.87
CA GLN A 341 7.19 -3.46 36.75
C GLN A 341 8.12 -3.99 37.83
N PHE A 342 9.41 -3.92 37.51
CA PHE A 342 10.49 -4.22 38.43
C PHE A 342 11.12 -2.88 38.82
N GLU A 343 10.86 -2.39 40.02
CA GLU A 343 11.32 -1.07 40.45
C GLU A 343 12.58 -1.18 41.31
N ILE A 344 13.65 -0.48 40.92
CA ILE A 344 14.89 -0.41 41.70
C ILE A 344 14.86 0.87 42.53
N PRO A 345 14.90 0.78 43.87
CA PRO A 345 14.93 1.98 44.70
C PRO A 345 16.26 2.73 44.52
N LYS A 346 16.21 4.06 44.68
CA LYS A 346 17.38 4.92 44.49
C LYS A 346 18.37 4.76 45.64
N ILE A 347 19.66 4.71 45.31
CA ILE A 347 20.75 4.68 46.28
C ILE A 347 20.84 6.03 46.99
N GLY A 348 21.15 6.00 48.30
CA GLY A 348 21.28 7.17 49.16
C GLY A 348 19.96 7.75 49.64
N VAL A 349 18.83 7.13 49.29
CA VAL A 349 17.50 7.56 49.74
C VAL A 349 17.13 6.83 51.02
N GLU A 350 16.50 7.57 51.94
CA GLU A 350 15.90 6.99 53.13
C GLU A 350 14.60 6.26 52.76
N TYR A 351 14.44 5.02 53.20
CA TYR A 351 13.21 4.25 52.99
C TYR A 351 12.45 4.10 54.31
N ASP A 352 11.12 4.09 54.22
CA ASP A 352 10.25 3.80 55.37
C ASP A 352 10.03 2.28 55.46
N PRO A 353 10.50 1.61 56.54
CA PRO A 353 10.27 0.18 56.73
C PRO A 353 8.79 -0.22 56.84
N THR A 354 7.90 0.72 57.14
CA THR A 354 6.46 0.48 57.29
C THR A 354 5.70 0.47 55.97
N GLU A 355 6.26 1.04 54.89
CA GLU A 355 5.63 1.05 53.57
C GLU A 355 5.61 -0.35 52.92
N GLY A 356 6.52 -1.25 53.33
CA GLY A 356 6.63 -2.59 52.76
C GLY A 356 7.13 -2.65 51.32
N SER A 357 7.61 -1.53 50.76
CA SER A 357 8.18 -1.42 49.41
C SER A 357 9.62 -1.94 49.33
N VAL A 358 10.33 -1.93 50.46
CA VAL A 358 11.74 -2.28 50.59
C VAL A 358 11.96 -3.19 51.79
N GLU A 359 12.74 -4.25 51.59
CA GLU A 359 13.22 -5.16 52.61
C GLU A 359 14.76 -5.10 52.67
N ALA A 360 15.29 -4.75 53.84
CA ALA A 360 16.73 -4.64 54.03
C ALA A 360 17.33 -5.91 54.64
N TYR A 361 18.28 -6.51 53.92
CA TYR A 361 18.89 -7.82 54.17
C TYR A 361 20.25 -7.75 54.87
N GLY A 362 20.87 -6.58 54.93
CA GLY A 362 22.19 -6.41 55.50
C GLY A 362 22.58 -4.95 55.67
N VAL A 363 23.71 -4.75 56.34
CA VAL A 363 24.33 -3.44 56.57
C VAL A 363 25.71 -3.47 55.95
N ILE A 364 26.00 -2.52 55.06
CA ILE A 364 27.30 -2.46 54.39
C ILE A 364 28.39 -2.14 55.42
N GLY A 365 29.47 -2.93 55.44
CA GLY A 365 30.52 -2.81 56.45
C GLY A 365 30.13 -3.27 57.87
N GLY A 366 28.90 -3.76 58.07
CA GLY A 366 28.38 -4.18 59.37
C GLY A 366 27.89 -3.02 60.26
N GLY A 367 27.48 -3.34 61.50
CA GLY A 367 26.98 -2.36 62.48
C GLY A 367 25.45 -2.28 62.56
N GLU A 368 24.95 -1.19 63.15
CA GLU A 368 23.52 -0.96 63.32
C GLU A 368 22.86 -0.48 62.01
N LYS A 369 21.68 -1.02 61.73
CA LYS A 369 20.92 -0.82 60.50
C LYS A 369 20.37 0.60 60.42
N SER A 370 20.80 1.40 59.43
CA SER A 370 20.14 2.67 59.09
C SER A 370 18.95 2.46 58.15
N ASN A 371 18.22 3.54 57.87
CA ASN A 371 17.18 3.56 56.85
C ASN A 371 17.68 4.06 55.48
N ILE A 372 18.99 4.26 55.30
CA ILE A 372 19.55 4.78 54.05
C ILE A 372 19.99 3.63 53.15
N ILE A 373 19.47 3.56 51.94
CA ILE A 373 19.80 2.52 50.97
C ILE A 373 21.25 2.71 50.49
N ALA A 374 22.11 1.72 50.73
CA ALA A 374 23.46 1.68 50.18
C ALA A 374 23.48 0.99 48.81
N ILE A 375 22.86 -0.18 48.71
CA ILE A 375 22.86 -1.01 47.49
C ILE A 375 21.49 -1.64 47.33
N ALA A 376 20.84 -1.45 46.19
CA ALA A 376 19.72 -2.26 45.76
C ALA A 376 20.24 -3.42 44.90
N PHE A 377 20.09 -4.65 45.40
CA PHE A 377 20.54 -5.85 44.69
C PHE A 377 19.41 -6.70 44.11
N CYS A 378 18.17 -6.37 44.43
CA CYS A 378 17.00 -6.81 43.67
C CYS A 378 15.90 -5.75 43.74
N GLY A 379 15.20 -5.53 42.63
CA GLY A 379 14.07 -4.61 42.57
C GLY A 379 12.78 -5.19 43.17
N ALA A 380 11.84 -4.30 43.48
CA ALA A 380 10.49 -4.64 43.89
C ALA A 380 9.68 -5.10 42.68
N LEU A 381 8.84 -6.11 42.86
CA LEU A 381 7.80 -6.47 41.88
C LEU A 381 6.54 -5.69 42.20
N VAL A 382 6.19 -4.75 41.33
CA VAL A 382 5.02 -3.89 41.50
C VAL A 382 3.99 -4.24 40.45
N LYS A 383 2.75 -4.50 40.89
CA LYS A 383 1.59 -4.72 40.03
C LYS A 383 0.77 -3.44 40.01
N TYR A 384 0.41 -2.98 38.82
CA TYR A 384 -0.47 -1.85 38.61
C TYR A 384 -1.82 -2.38 38.13
N THR A 385 -2.84 -2.13 38.93
CA THR A 385 -4.23 -2.44 38.59
C THR A 385 -4.98 -1.15 38.29
N VAL A 386 -5.96 -1.25 37.41
CA VAL A 386 -6.82 -0.12 37.05
C VAL A 386 -8.06 -0.19 37.91
N ASN A 387 -8.28 0.83 38.72
CA ASN A 387 -9.58 1.05 39.34
C ASN A 387 -10.19 2.30 38.72
N GLU A 388 -11.19 2.09 37.85
CA GLU A 388 -11.84 3.11 37.03
C GLU A 388 -10.82 3.88 36.17
N ASP A 389 -10.40 5.07 36.62
CA ASP A 389 -9.44 5.96 35.94
C ASP A 389 -8.12 6.14 36.71
N THR A 390 -7.98 5.50 37.87
CA THR A 390 -6.77 5.58 38.72
C THR A 390 -5.98 4.28 38.68
N GLU A 391 -4.69 4.40 38.37
CA GLU A 391 -3.74 3.29 38.45
C GLU A 391 -3.31 3.13 39.92
N ILE A 392 -3.68 2.00 40.53
CA ILE A 392 -3.28 1.64 41.89
C ILE A 392 -2.10 0.69 41.79
N SER A 393 -0.99 1.04 42.42
CA SER A 393 0.16 0.15 42.54
C SER A 393 0.04 -0.71 43.80
N CYS A 394 0.45 -1.97 43.68
CA CYS A 394 0.56 -2.92 44.78
C CYS A 394 1.93 -3.59 44.70
N VAL A 395 2.71 -3.48 45.76
CA VAL A 395 3.99 -4.19 45.88
C VAL A 395 3.67 -5.66 46.16
N LEU A 396 3.98 -6.53 45.21
CA LEU A 396 3.81 -7.97 45.34
C LEU A 396 4.99 -8.64 46.04
N ASP A 397 6.18 -8.09 45.81
CA ASP A 397 7.43 -8.55 46.41
C ASP A 397 8.35 -7.33 46.62
N PRO A 398 8.80 -7.03 47.85
CA PRO A 398 9.62 -5.85 48.14
C PRO A 398 10.97 -5.89 47.43
N ALA A 399 11.57 -4.71 47.22
CA ALA A 399 12.95 -4.61 46.78
C ALA A 399 13.89 -5.11 47.87
N GLN A 400 14.95 -5.84 47.50
CA GLN A 400 15.95 -6.32 48.44
C GLN A 400 17.17 -5.40 48.42
N VAL A 401 17.48 -4.81 49.58
CA VAL A 401 18.55 -3.81 49.71
C VAL A 401 19.53 -4.13 50.84
N VAL A 402 20.73 -3.56 50.72
CA VAL A 402 21.68 -3.35 51.80
C VAL A 402 21.63 -1.89 52.19
N VAL A 403 21.65 -1.62 53.48
CA VAL A 403 21.59 -0.25 54.02
C VAL A 403 22.97 0.21 54.50
N GLN A 404 23.14 1.52 54.66
CA GLN A 404 24.31 2.08 55.33
C GLN A 404 24.29 1.73 56.81
N ALA A 405 25.47 1.62 57.42
CA ALA A 405 25.57 1.63 58.87
C ALA A 405 25.12 3.00 59.40
N MET A 406 24.44 3.03 60.54
CA MET A 406 24.24 4.31 61.23
C MET A 406 25.63 4.91 61.51
N GLU A 407 25.87 6.13 61.05
CA GLU A 407 27.04 6.88 61.51
C GLU A 407 26.89 7.05 63.01
N ILE A 408 27.69 6.31 63.78
CA ILE A 408 27.87 6.63 65.20
C ILE A 408 28.47 8.03 65.18
N GLN A 409 27.66 9.05 65.43
CA GLN A 409 28.14 10.37 65.79
C GLN A 409 29.05 10.13 67.00
N LYS A 410 30.36 10.01 66.76
CA LYS A 410 31.34 10.06 67.83
C LYS A 410 31.04 11.39 68.52
N PRO A 411 30.66 11.40 69.81
CA PRO A 411 30.45 12.65 70.51
C PRO A 411 31.73 13.45 70.32
N SER A 412 31.60 14.60 69.66
CA SER A 412 32.70 15.53 69.48
C SER A 412 33.35 15.74 70.84
N ASP A 413 34.63 15.39 70.97
CA ASP A 413 35.42 15.58 72.20
C ASP A 413 35.51 17.07 72.63
N ALA A 414 34.88 17.99 71.89
CA ALA A 414 34.79 19.42 72.19
C ALA A 414 33.94 19.79 73.43
N THR A 415 33.46 18.82 74.23
CA THR A 415 32.68 19.12 75.45
C THR A 415 33.27 18.57 76.76
N LYS A 416 34.52 18.08 76.75
CA LYS A 416 35.20 17.65 77.99
C LYS A 416 35.96 18.76 78.74
N ASP A 417 36.09 19.95 78.17
CA ASP A 417 36.85 21.06 78.78
C ASP A 417 36.03 22.02 79.68
N LEU A 418 34.76 21.71 80.00
CA LEU A 418 33.91 22.61 80.80
C LEU A 418 33.57 22.11 82.22
N LEU A 419 34.17 21.02 82.71
CA LEU A 419 33.86 20.47 84.05
C LEU A 419 35.07 20.16 84.95
N THR A 420 36.13 20.95 84.85
CA THR A 420 37.15 21.03 85.92
C THR A 420 37.49 22.48 86.23
N ASP A 421 36.60 23.13 86.98
CA ASP A 421 36.97 24.31 87.78
C ASP A 421 37.17 23.86 89.24
N PRO A 422 38.40 23.87 89.79
CA PRO A 422 38.64 23.54 91.18
C PRO A 422 38.25 24.75 92.04
N MET A 423 37.17 24.59 92.81
CA MET A 423 36.80 25.44 93.94
C MET A 423 38.03 25.89 94.73
N ARG A 424 38.40 27.16 94.52
CA ARG A 424 39.41 27.90 95.27
C ARG A 424 38.69 28.79 96.28
N ASN A 425 39.00 28.56 97.56
CA ASN A 425 38.78 29.44 98.72
C ASN A 425 37.34 29.66 99.22
N ARG A 426 37.00 29.08 100.38
CA ARG A 426 37.13 29.76 101.68
C ARG A 426 37.01 28.78 102.83
#